data_AF-A0A401Z8K1-F1
#
_entry.id   AF-A0A401Z8K1-F1
#
_cell.length_a   1.000
_cell.length_b   1.000
_cell.length_c   1.000
_cell.angle_alpha   90.00
_cell.angle_beta   90.00
_cell.angle_gamma   90.00
#
_symmetry.space_group_name_H-M   'P 1'
#
loop_
_entity.id
_entity.type
_entity.pdbx_description
1 polymer ?
#
loop_
_entity_poly.entity_id
_entity_poly.type
_entity_poly.pdbx_seq_one_letter_code
_entity_poly.pdbx_strand_id
1 'polypeptide(L)'
;MSLSDLASIAVIVQGTLFIVSIILVGYQLQENTKLVRAANTQKLVELSTPFYMQLAQSRELTEVWQRGGQRLNEMDDVDRERYFSLLMCWLMLHENIYHQWRKKLIDKDTYASWTRDLEYFARRQHLERHWNNFGGYFEASFSEYVTTIITRLTQEAA
;
A
#
# COMPACT_ATOMS: atom_id res chain seq x y z
N MET A 1 43.41 -44.54 15.24
CA MET A 1 42.75 -43.76 14.17
C MET A 1 43.79 -43.46 13.11
N SER A 2 43.50 -43.81 11.87
CA SER A 2 44.30 -43.40 10.72
C SER A 2 43.97 -41.95 10.33
N LEU A 3 44.85 -41.30 9.59
CA LEU A 3 44.60 -39.96 9.02
C LEU A 3 43.33 -39.95 8.13
N SER A 4 43.04 -41.09 7.49
CA SER A 4 41.83 -41.30 6.67
C SER A 4 40.54 -41.32 7.49
N ASP A 5 40.58 -41.88 8.70
CA ASP A 5 39.41 -41.90 9.60
C ASP A 5 39.08 -40.48 10.06
N LEU A 6 40.10 -39.69 10.39
CA LEU A 6 39.93 -38.29 10.79
C LEU A 6 39.38 -37.43 9.64
N ALA A 7 39.89 -37.64 8.42
CA ALA A 7 39.38 -36.97 7.22
C ALA A 7 37.91 -37.32 6.94
N SER A 8 37.53 -38.60 7.09
CA SER A 8 36.16 -39.06 6.89
C SER A 8 35.19 -38.42 7.91
N ILE A 9 35.59 -38.34 9.18
CA ILE A 9 34.82 -37.65 10.22
C ILE A 9 34.67 -36.16 9.89
N ALA A 10 35.74 -35.50 9.46
CA ALA A 10 35.71 -34.08 9.11
C ALA A 10 34.73 -33.80 7.95
N VAL A 11 34.68 -34.66 6.93
CA VAL A 11 33.73 -34.53 5.81
C VAL A 11 32.28 -34.70 6.30
N ILE A 12 32.01 -35.68 7.18
CA ILE A 12 30.66 -35.89 7.74
C ILE A 12 30.23 -34.67 8.57
N VAL A 13 31.12 -34.14 9.40
CA VAL A 13 30.85 -32.94 10.21
C VAL A 13 30.61 -31.73 9.30
N GLN A 14 31.44 -31.52 8.28
CA GLN A 14 31.28 -30.42 7.33
C GLN A 14 29.95 -30.51 6.57
N GLY A 15 29.58 -31.69 6.09
CA GLY A 15 28.29 -31.92 5.42
C GLY A 15 27.11 -31.64 6.35
N THR A 16 27.21 -32.06 7.61
CA THR A 16 26.19 -31.79 8.64
C THR A 16 26.06 -30.29 8.91
N LEU A 17 27.19 -29.59 9.11
CA LEU A 17 27.20 -28.15 9.34
C LEU A 17 26.65 -27.36 8.14
N PHE A 18 26.90 -27.83 6.92
CA PHE A 18 26.34 -27.24 5.71
C PHE A 18 24.81 -27.34 5.67
N ILE A 19 24.25 -28.51 6.00
CA ILE A 19 22.80 -28.71 6.09
C ILE A 19 22.18 -27.80 7.16
N VAL A 20 22.79 -27.74 8.36
CA VAL A 20 22.35 -26.85 9.43
C VAL A 20 22.38 -25.39 8.99
N SER A 21 23.42 -24.98 8.25
CA SER A 21 23.54 -23.62 7.74
C SER A 21 22.40 -23.25 6.78
N ILE A 22 22.03 -24.15 5.87
CA ILE A 22 20.88 -23.92 4.94
C ILE A 22 19.58 -23.74 5.72
N ILE A 23 19.34 -24.59 6.73
CA ILE A 23 18.13 -24.50 7.58
C ILE A 23 18.07 -23.14 8.28
N LEU A 24 19.20 -22.70 8.85
CA LEU A 24 19.30 -21.40 9.52
C LEU A 24 19.06 -20.23 8.57
N VAL A 25 19.60 -20.27 7.34
CA VAL A 25 19.35 -19.25 6.32
C VAL A 25 17.86 -19.20 5.94
N GLY A 26 17.23 -20.36 5.78
CA GLY A 26 15.78 -20.43 5.52
C GLY A 26 14.96 -19.80 6.63
N TYR A 27 15.30 -20.08 7.90
CA TYR A 27 14.66 -19.46 9.06
C TYR A 27 14.89 -17.94 9.11
N GLN A 28 16.13 -17.49 8.90
CA GLN A 28 16.47 -16.06 8.87
C GLN A 28 15.71 -15.30 7.77
N LEU A 29 15.53 -15.90 6.59
CA LEU A 29 14.77 -15.28 5.51
C LEU A 29 13.28 -15.09 5.86
N GLN A 30 12.70 -16.06 6.57
CA GLN A 30 11.31 -15.95 7.05
C GLN A 30 11.16 -14.85 8.10
N GLU A 31 12.05 -14.78 9.09
CA GLU A 31 12.03 -13.72 10.11
C GLU A 31 12.30 -12.34 9.49
N ASN A 32 13.25 -12.24 8.56
CA ASN A 32 13.50 -11.00 7.84
C ASN A 32 12.26 -10.54 7.06
N THR A 33 11.55 -11.47 6.40
CA THR A 33 10.30 -11.16 5.69
C THR A 33 9.23 -10.61 6.64
N LYS A 34 9.09 -11.18 7.84
CA LYS A 34 8.15 -10.67 8.85
C LYS A 34 8.51 -9.26 9.30
N LEU A 35 9.79 -9.01 9.57
CA LEU A 35 10.29 -7.68 9.98
C LEU A 35 10.07 -6.64 8.88
N VAL A 36 10.35 -6.97 7.62
CA VAL A 36 10.09 -6.09 6.48
C VAL A 36 8.61 -5.74 6.36
N ARG A 37 7.71 -6.74 6.50
CA ARG A 37 6.26 -6.48 6.48
C ARG A 37 5.82 -5.56 7.62
N ALA A 38 6.28 -5.82 8.84
CA ALA A 38 5.97 -4.97 10.00
C ALA A 38 6.48 -3.53 9.81
N ALA A 39 7.70 -3.37 9.31
CA ALA A 39 8.29 -2.07 9.02
C ALA A 39 7.50 -1.31 7.93
N ASN A 40 7.06 -2.01 6.89
CA ASN A 40 6.23 -1.41 5.84
C ASN A 40 4.86 -1.00 6.36
N THR A 41 4.20 -1.83 7.18
CA THR A 41 2.92 -1.47 7.81
C THR A 41 3.07 -0.22 8.68
N GLN A 42 4.12 -0.14 9.49
CA GLN A 42 4.44 1.07 10.28
C GLN A 42 4.66 2.27 9.35
N LYS A 43 5.37 2.08 8.23
CA LYS A 43 5.63 3.15 7.28
C LYS A 43 4.37 3.67 6.60
N LEU A 44 3.42 2.79 6.28
CA LEU A 44 2.12 3.20 5.75
C LEU A 44 1.34 4.06 6.74
N VAL A 45 1.35 3.70 8.03
CA VAL A 45 0.76 4.53 9.09
C VAL A 45 1.45 5.90 9.12
N GLU A 46 2.77 5.95 9.17
CA GLU A 46 3.54 7.20 9.16
C GLU A 46 3.25 8.10 7.94
N LEU A 47 3.04 7.52 6.76
CA LEU A 47 2.74 8.26 5.54
C LEU A 47 1.29 8.78 5.52
N SER A 48 0.35 8.03 6.09
CA SER A 48 -1.07 8.37 6.09
C SER A 48 -1.48 9.33 7.21
N THR A 49 -0.87 9.24 8.39
CA THR A 49 -1.23 10.05 9.56
C THR A 49 -1.17 11.55 9.29
N PRO A 50 -0.13 12.11 8.64
CA PRO A 50 -0.07 13.53 8.34
C PRO A 50 -1.27 14.05 7.53
N PHE A 51 -1.76 13.26 6.57
CA PHE A 51 -2.93 13.63 5.77
C PHE A 51 -4.17 13.81 6.64
N TYR A 52 -4.48 12.84 7.49
CA TYR A 52 -5.62 12.93 8.41
C TYR A 52 -5.43 14.04 9.45
N MET A 53 -4.22 14.23 9.97
CA MET A 53 -3.94 15.30 10.93
C MET A 53 -4.12 16.69 10.31
N GLN A 54 -3.70 16.89 9.06
CA GLN A 54 -3.90 18.16 8.35
C GLN A 54 -5.39 18.48 8.19
N LEU A 55 -6.20 17.49 7.81
CA LEU A 55 -7.66 17.65 7.75
C LEU A 55 -8.24 17.93 9.14
N ALA A 56 -7.88 17.15 10.15
CA ALA A 56 -8.41 17.29 11.51
C ALA A 56 -8.08 18.64 12.17
N GLN A 57 -6.92 19.21 11.87
CA GLN A 57 -6.46 20.47 12.46
C GLN A 57 -6.94 21.72 11.71
N SER A 58 -7.34 21.59 10.45
CA SER A 58 -7.79 22.71 9.61
C SER A 58 -9.22 22.51 9.13
N ARG A 59 -10.13 23.30 9.69
CA ARG A 59 -11.53 23.36 9.25
C ARG A 59 -11.63 23.70 7.76
N GLU A 60 -10.86 24.68 7.32
CA GLU A 60 -10.85 25.13 5.93
C GLU A 60 -10.45 24.01 4.96
N LEU A 61 -9.37 23.27 5.26
CA LEU A 61 -8.97 22.11 4.44
C LEU A 61 -10.03 21.01 4.46
N THR A 62 -10.65 20.76 5.61
CA THR A 62 -11.76 19.81 5.70
C THR A 62 -12.96 20.24 4.85
N GLU A 63 -13.29 21.53 4.83
CA GLU A 63 -14.37 22.07 3.99
C GLU A 63 -14.05 21.90 2.50
N VAL A 64 -12.83 22.20 2.06
CA VAL A 64 -12.36 21.93 0.69
C VAL A 64 -12.47 20.44 0.35
N TRP A 65 -11.99 19.56 1.23
CA TRP A 65 -12.02 18.11 1.03
C TRP A 65 -13.45 17.54 0.95
N GLN A 66 -14.38 18.09 1.73
CA GLN A 66 -15.78 17.66 1.71
C GLN A 66 -16.52 18.22 0.49
N ARG A 67 -16.29 19.48 0.14
CA ARG A 67 -16.95 20.13 -1.01
C ARG A 67 -16.47 19.56 -2.34
N GLY A 68 -15.19 19.24 -2.49
CA GLY A 68 -14.63 18.73 -3.74
C GLY A 68 -15.34 17.50 -4.28
N GLY A 69 -15.64 16.51 -3.44
CA GLY A 69 -16.36 15.31 -3.88
C GLY A 69 -17.81 15.56 -4.30
N GLN A 70 -18.46 16.59 -3.74
CA GLN A 70 -19.90 16.81 -3.94
C GLN A 70 -20.22 17.92 -4.95
N ARG A 71 -19.42 18.98 -4.95
CA ARG A 71 -19.71 20.27 -5.59
C ARG A 71 -18.46 20.90 -6.22
N LEU A 72 -17.62 20.08 -6.87
CA LEU A 72 -16.38 20.55 -7.52
C LEU A 72 -16.59 21.75 -8.45
N ASN A 73 -17.71 21.77 -9.18
CA ASN A 73 -18.04 22.81 -10.15
C ASN A 73 -18.39 24.17 -9.50
N GLU A 74 -18.71 24.19 -8.20
CA GLU A 74 -19.02 25.40 -7.42
C GLU A 74 -17.78 25.97 -6.71
N MET A 75 -16.64 25.28 -6.81
CA MET A 75 -15.39 25.73 -6.21
C MET A 75 -14.66 26.66 -7.16
N ASP A 76 -14.07 27.72 -6.60
CA ASP A 76 -13.13 28.55 -7.33
C ASP A 76 -11.87 27.74 -7.70
N ASP A 77 -11.04 28.34 -8.55
CA ASP A 77 -9.86 27.66 -9.11
C ASP A 77 -8.85 27.29 -8.01
N VAL A 78 -8.70 28.10 -6.97
CA VAL A 78 -7.74 27.85 -5.88
C VAL A 78 -8.18 26.65 -5.05
N ASP A 79 -9.44 26.64 -4.63
CA ASP A 79 -10.01 25.53 -3.86
C ASP A 79 -10.04 24.24 -4.67
N ARG A 80 -10.28 24.33 -5.99
CA ARG A 80 -10.22 23.18 -6.90
C ARG A 80 -8.82 22.58 -6.98
N GLU A 81 -7.79 23.40 -7.11
CA GLU A 81 -6.39 22.94 -7.12
C GLU A 81 -5.97 22.34 -5.78
N ARG A 82 -6.43 22.91 -4.66
CA ARG A 82 -6.20 22.34 -3.33
C ARG A 82 -6.86 20.98 -3.18
N TYR A 83 -8.11 20.84 -3.63
CA TYR A 83 -8.81 19.56 -3.63
C TYR A 83 -8.09 18.53 -4.51
N PHE A 84 -7.71 18.92 -5.73
CA PHE A 84 -6.94 18.09 -6.66
C PHE A 84 -5.66 17.58 -6.00
N SER A 85 -4.92 18.46 -5.32
CA SER A 85 -3.68 18.12 -4.61
C SER A 85 -3.91 17.09 -3.49
N LEU A 86 -4.97 17.27 -2.69
CA LEU A 86 -5.35 16.32 -1.63
C LEU A 86 -5.74 14.96 -2.23
N LEU A 87 -6.50 14.96 -3.31
CA LEU A 87 -6.97 13.75 -3.99
C LEU A 87 -5.80 12.97 -4.59
N MET A 88 -4.88 13.66 -5.26
CA MET A 88 -3.64 13.07 -5.78
C MET A 88 -2.77 12.51 -4.66
N CYS A 89 -2.59 13.24 -3.55
CA CYS A 89 -1.81 12.77 -2.41
C CYS A 89 -2.36 11.44 -1.86
N TRP A 90 -3.68 11.36 -1.68
CA TRP A 90 -4.32 10.16 -1.17
C TRP A 90 -4.25 8.99 -2.16
N LEU A 91 -4.44 9.23 -3.45
CA LEU A 91 -4.33 8.20 -4.48
C LEU A 91 -2.89 7.69 -4.64
N MET A 92 -1.87 8.55 -4.55
CA MET A 92 -0.46 8.14 -4.57
C MET A 92 -0.10 7.21 -3.40
N LEU A 93 -0.67 7.46 -2.21
CA LEU A 93 -0.54 6.54 -1.09
C LEU A 93 -1.13 5.17 -1.43
N HIS A 94 -2.32 5.14 -2.04
CA HIS A 94 -2.98 3.89 -2.44
C HIS A 94 -2.26 3.17 -3.57
N GLU A 95 -1.67 3.88 -4.53
CA GLU A 95 -0.80 3.31 -5.56
C GLU A 95 0.42 2.65 -4.92
N ASN A 96 1.08 3.34 -3.97
CA ASN A 96 2.19 2.78 -3.23
C ASN A 96 1.81 1.49 -2.49
N ILE A 97 0.67 1.48 -1.80
CA ILE A 97 0.14 0.31 -1.09
C ILE A 97 -0.12 -0.84 -2.08
N TYR A 98 -0.73 -0.56 -3.23
CA TYR A 98 -0.97 -1.53 -4.29
C TYR A 98 0.32 -2.18 -4.78
N HIS A 99 1.37 -1.40 -5.02
CA HIS A 99 2.68 -1.93 -5.42
C HIS A 99 3.35 -2.78 -4.34
N GLN A 100 3.29 -2.34 -3.08
CA GLN A 100 3.84 -3.10 -1.96
C GLN A 100 3.11 -4.45 -1.79
N TRP A 101 1.79 -4.47 -1.96
CA TRP A 101 1.00 -5.71 -1.97
C TRP A 101 1.42 -6.65 -3.09
N ARG A 102 1.52 -6.15 -4.33
CA ARG A 102 1.97 -6.93 -5.51
C ARG A 102 3.35 -7.56 -5.30
N LYS A 103 4.21 -6.93 -4.51
CA LYS A 103 5.56 -7.43 -4.13
C LYS A 103 5.57 -8.30 -2.87
N LYS A 104 4.41 -8.61 -2.26
CA LYS A 104 4.25 -9.38 -1.01
C LYS A 104 4.97 -8.76 0.20
N LEU A 105 5.15 -7.44 0.15
CA LEU A 105 5.85 -6.62 1.15
C LEU A 105 4.94 -6.11 2.27
N ILE A 106 3.64 -6.29 2.13
CA ILE A 106 2.63 -6.12 3.19
C ILE A 106 1.79 -7.39 3.28
N ASP A 107 1.26 -7.65 4.48
CA ASP A 107 0.38 -8.79 4.70
C ASP A 107 -1.04 -8.54 4.12
N LYS A 108 -1.78 -9.64 3.99
CA LYS A 108 -3.11 -9.64 3.37
C LYS A 108 -4.11 -8.81 4.17
N ASP A 109 -4.05 -8.84 5.49
CA ASP A 109 -5.04 -8.19 6.36
C ASP A 109 -4.81 -6.68 6.39
N THR A 110 -3.54 -6.25 6.40
CA THR A 110 -3.13 -4.86 6.19
C THR A 110 -3.63 -4.37 4.83
N TYR A 111 -3.34 -5.10 3.74
CA TYR A 111 -3.79 -4.70 2.40
C TYR A 111 -5.32 -4.64 2.28
N ALA A 112 -6.04 -5.60 2.86
CA ALA A 112 -7.50 -5.60 2.87
C ALA A 112 -8.08 -4.38 3.60
N SER A 113 -7.45 -3.94 4.68
CA SER A 113 -7.86 -2.74 5.41
C SER A 113 -7.68 -1.47 4.59
N TRP A 114 -6.55 -1.32 3.91
CA TRP A 114 -6.31 -0.20 2.99
C TRP A 114 -7.20 -0.24 1.76
N THR A 115 -7.54 -1.43 1.25
CA THR A 115 -8.49 -1.59 0.14
C THR A 115 -9.88 -1.06 0.55
N ARG A 116 -10.34 -1.37 1.77
CA ARG A 116 -11.61 -0.83 2.29
C ARG A 116 -11.57 0.69 2.45
N ASP A 117 -10.43 1.25 2.86
CA ASP A 117 -10.25 2.71 2.88
C ASP A 117 -10.36 3.31 1.47
N LEU A 118 -9.70 2.72 0.47
CA LEU A 118 -9.80 3.15 -0.93
C LEU A 118 -11.23 3.09 -1.46
N GLU A 119 -11.97 2.01 -1.16
CA GLU A 119 -13.38 1.87 -1.53
C GLU A 119 -14.25 2.95 -0.88
N TYR A 120 -14.05 3.19 0.43
CA TYR A 120 -14.76 4.22 1.17
C TYR A 120 -14.47 5.62 0.61
N PHE A 121 -13.20 5.90 0.35
CA PHE A 121 -12.74 7.13 -0.26
C PHE A 121 -13.33 7.32 -1.66
N ALA A 122 -13.28 6.29 -2.50
CA ALA A 122 -13.83 6.33 -3.86
C ALA A 122 -15.31 6.69 -3.87
N ARG A 123 -16.09 6.05 -3.00
CA ARG A 123 -17.52 6.33 -2.82
C ARG A 123 -17.77 7.74 -2.29
N ARG A 124 -17.04 8.15 -1.25
CA ARG A 124 -17.24 9.44 -0.59
C ARG A 124 -16.88 10.63 -1.48
N GLN A 125 -15.85 10.47 -2.32
CA GLN A 125 -15.33 11.52 -3.19
C GLN A 125 -15.87 11.46 -4.61
N HIS A 126 -16.82 10.56 -4.88
CA HIS A 126 -17.42 10.39 -6.20
C HIS A 126 -16.36 10.26 -7.30
N LEU A 127 -15.36 9.41 -7.07
CA LEU A 127 -14.23 9.27 -7.99
C LEU A 127 -14.69 8.99 -9.42
N GLU A 128 -15.81 8.29 -9.61
CA GLU A 128 -16.40 8.01 -10.93
C GLU A 128 -16.58 9.27 -11.79
N ARG A 129 -16.87 10.42 -11.17
CA ARG A 129 -17.15 11.68 -11.87
C ARG A 129 -15.91 12.34 -12.44
N HIS A 130 -14.76 12.01 -11.87
CA HIS A 130 -13.51 12.71 -12.15
C HIS A 130 -12.38 11.77 -12.56
N TRP A 131 -12.54 10.46 -12.41
CA TRP A 131 -11.50 9.46 -12.64
C TRP A 131 -10.92 9.51 -14.05
N ASN A 132 -11.72 9.83 -15.07
CA ASN A 132 -11.23 10.01 -16.43
C ASN A 132 -10.16 11.12 -16.56
N ASN A 133 -10.20 12.12 -15.68
CA ASN A 133 -9.21 13.20 -15.63
C ASN A 133 -7.98 12.82 -14.81
N PHE A 134 -8.10 11.84 -13.91
CA PHE A 134 -7.08 11.50 -12.92
C PHE A 134 -6.32 10.21 -13.23
N GLY A 135 -7.01 9.18 -13.74
CA GLY A 135 -6.47 7.85 -13.91
C GLY A 135 -5.26 7.78 -14.84
N GLY A 136 -5.10 8.78 -15.72
CA GLY A 136 -3.93 8.90 -16.60
C GLY A 136 -2.62 9.29 -15.90
N TYR A 137 -2.67 9.80 -14.66
CA TYR A 137 -1.47 10.19 -13.90
C TYR A 137 -0.80 9.03 -13.16
N PHE A 138 -1.49 7.89 -13.07
CA PHE A 138 -1.04 6.72 -12.31
C PHE A 138 -0.59 5.59 -13.24
N GLU A 139 0.16 4.63 -12.70
CA GLU A 139 0.53 3.43 -13.44
C GLU A 139 -0.71 2.68 -13.92
N ALA A 140 -0.68 2.20 -15.17
CA ALA A 140 -1.82 1.55 -15.82
C ALA A 140 -2.43 0.41 -14.98
N SER A 141 -1.59 -0.37 -14.29
CA SER A 141 -2.03 -1.48 -13.44
C SER A 141 -2.80 -1.02 -12.18
N PHE A 142 -2.42 0.11 -11.60
CA PHE A 142 -3.17 0.72 -10.51
C PHE A 142 -4.43 1.38 -11.04
N SER A 143 -4.36 2.04 -12.19
CA SER A 143 -5.51 2.71 -12.77
C SER A 143 -6.62 1.73 -13.16
N GLU A 144 -6.28 0.58 -13.72
CA GLU A 144 -7.22 -0.51 -14.01
C GLU A 144 -7.85 -1.08 -12.73
N TYR A 145 -7.05 -1.23 -11.67
CA TYR A 145 -7.52 -1.68 -10.36
C TYR A 145 -8.54 -0.72 -9.75
N VAL A 146 -8.26 0.59 -9.74
CA VAL A 146 -9.20 1.60 -9.25
C VAL A 146 -10.45 1.68 -10.13
N THR A 147 -10.29 1.55 -11.46
CA THR A 147 -11.43 1.50 -12.39
C THR A 147 -12.38 0.34 -12.04
N THR A 148 -11.82 -0.83 -11.73
CA THR A 148 -12.60 -2.00 -11.30
C THR A 148 -13.36 -1.72 -10.00
N ILE A 149 -12.73 -1.06 -9.03
CA ILE A 149 -13.38 -0.63 -7.78
C ILE A 149 -14.55 0.30 -8.09
N ILE A 150 -14.32 1.34 -8.90
CA ILE A 150 -15.33 2.31 -9.29
C ILE A 150 -16.51 1.62 -9.95
N THR A 151 -16.27 0.78 -10.97
CA THR A 151 -17.34 0.07 -11.69
C THR A 151 -18.20 -0.78 -10.75
N ARG A 152 -17.58 -1.53 -9.83
CA ARG A 152 -18.31 -2.32 -8.84
C ARG A 152 -19.15 -1.44 -7.92
N LEU A 153 -18.58 -0.34 -7.40
CA LEU A 153 -19.30 0.58 -6.52
C LEU A 153 -20.48 1.26 -7.21
N THR A 154 -20.37 1.58 -8.50
CA THR A 154 -21.47 2.13 -9.29
C THR A 154 -22.59 1.10 -9.50
N GLN A 155 -22.26 -0.17 -9.72
CA GLN A 155 -23.25 -1.25 -9.85
C GLN A 155 -24.00 -1.52 -8.54
N GLU A 156 -23.34 -1.44 -7.39
CA GLU A 156 -24.00 -1.62 -6.08
C GLU A 156 -24.96 -0.47 -5.71
N ALA A 157 -24.81 0.69 -6.33
CA ALA A 157 -25.62 1.88 -6.07
C ALA A 157 -26.83 2.03 -7.02
N ALA A 158 -26.91 1.21 -8.07
CA ALA A 158 -27.97 1.22 -9.09
C ALA A 158 -29.08 0.21 -8.75
#